data_AF-A0A0L9UJZ7-F1
#
_entry.id   AF-A0A0L9UJZ7-F1
#
_cell.length_a   1.000
_cell.length_b   1.000
_cell.length_c   1.000
_cell.angle_alpha   90.00
_cell.angle_beta   90.00
_cell.angle_gamma   90.00
#
_symmetry.space_group_name_H-M   'P 1'
#
loop_
_entity.id
_entity.type
_entity.pdbx_description
1 polymer ?
#
loop_
_entity_poly.entity_id
_entity_poly.type
_entity_poly.pdbx_seq_one_letter_code
_entity_poly.pdbx_strand_id
1 'polypeptide(L)'
;MSHQQLKKPQADLEISNYGDFSEKTVDRLEPVVPTGIGSAAIDGDPITIGEALEAAAIAAGNKAVDQNDAAAIRAAEIRASGEKSVRSGGVGETAQAAATFNSHVKRNQDKTKLSDILTDASEKLSVDKAVTKEDADAVYAAEVQFTRRGEAEEGVAKPGGVSASMATAANLNQQN
;
A
#
# COMPACT_ATOMS: atom_id res chain seq x y z
N MET A 1 -18.07 -30.24 65.67
CA MET A 1 -18.12 -31.52 64.92
C MET A 1 -17.47 -31.20 63.57
N SER A 2 -16.21 -31.57 63.28
CA SER A 2 -15.42 -32.77 63.56
C SER A 2 -15.74 -33.95 62.63
N HIS A 3 -14.66 -34.59 62.13
CA HIS A 3 -14.59 -35.76 61.26
C HIS A 3 -14.99 -35.56 59.78
N GLN A 4 -14.32 -36.14 58.78
CA GLN A 4 -12.89 -36.47 58.53
C GLN A 4 -12.80 -36.84 57.03
N GLN A 5 -11.92 -36.27 56.19
CA GLN A 5 -10.47 -36.52 56.04
C GLN A 5 -10.14 -37.78 55.19
N LEU A 6 -8.91 -37.81 54.65
CA LEU A 6 -8.20 -38.89 53.92
C LEU A 6 -8.28 -38.73 52.38
N LYS A 7 -7.15 -38.75 51.62
CA LYS A 7 -5.72 -38.85 52.00
C LYS A 7 -4.79 -38.28 50.90
N LYS A 8 -3.63 -37.71 51.28
CA LYS A 8 -2.46 -37.47 50.38
C LYS A 8 -1.65 -38.79 50.21
N PRO A 9 -0.71 -38.93 49.25
CA PRO A 9 0.61 -38.24 49.19
C PRO A 9 0.79 -37.41 47.88
N GLN A 10 1.81 -36.56 47.61
CA GLN A 10 3.29 -36.71 47.66
C GLN A 10 3.81 -37.83 46.72
N ALA A 11 4.97 -37.78 46.09
CA ALA A 11 6.05 -36.79 46.01
C ALA A 11 6.87 -37.04 44.73
N ASP A 12 7.73 -36.17 44.17
CA ASP A 12 7.97 -34.70 44.16
C ASP A 12 9.07 -34.46 43.08
N LEU A 13 9.48 -33.23 42.70
CA LEU A 13 10.89 -32.83 42.39
C LEU A 13 11.01 -31.32 42.01
N GLU A 14 12.13 -30.69 42.40
CA GLU A 14 12.45 -29.25 42.22
C GLU A 14 13.36 -28.95 40.99
N ILE A 15 13.97 -27.75 40.98
CA ILE A 15 15.04 -27.17 40.12
C ILE A 15 14.70 -26.88 38.63
N SER A 16 15.08 -25.73 38.04
CA SER A 16 15.96 -24.63 38.49
C SER A 16 15.53 -23.23 38.00
N ASN A 17 15.46 -22.28 38.94
CA ASN A 17 16.06 -20.94 38.94
C ASN A 17 16.62 -20.27 37.66
N TYR A 18 16.34 -18.96 37.54
CA TYR A 18 17.04 -17.89 36.77
C TYR A 18 17.06 -17.89 35.21
N GLY A 19 15.97 -17.34 34.64
CA GLY A 19 15.96 -16.12 33.80
C GLY A 19 16.80 -15.98 32.50
N ASP A 20 16.12 -15.64 31.40
CA ASP A 20 16.68 -14.88 30.26
C ASP A 20 15.58 -14.04 29.55
N PHE A 21 15.97 -13.10 28.69
CA PHE A 21 15.09 -12.19 27.94
C PHE A 21 14.48 -12.86 26.70
N SER A 22 13.15 -13.02 26.66
CA SER A 22 12.44 -13.35 25.42
C SER A 22 12.03 -12.09 24.66
N GLU A 23 12.97 -11.51 23.89
CA GLU A 23 12.59 -10.78 22.69
C GLU A 23 11.89 -11.73 21.68
N LYS A 24 11.23 -11.14 20.68
CA LYS A 24 10.40 -11.80 19.64
C LYS A 24 9.07 -12.31 20.22
N THR A 25 7.94 -12.12 19.54
CA THR A 25 7.75 -11.80 18.12
C THR A 25 7.29 -10.36 17.89
N VAL A 26 8.05 -9.59 17.12
CA VAL A 26 7.43 -8.60 16.23
C VAL A 26 6.74 -9.38 15.11
N ASP A 27 5.49 -9.05 14.80
CA ASP A 27 4.84 -9.55 13.58
C ASP A 27 5.56 -8.96 12.38
N ARG A 28 6.52 -9.72 11.86
CA ARG A 28 7.10 -9.48 10.54
C ARG A 28 6.03 -9.81 9.51
N LEU A 29 5.18 -8.82 9.25
CA LEU A 29 4.42 -8.75 8.01
C LEU A 29 5.41 -9.04 6.87
N GLU A 30 5.26 -10.18 6.21
CA GLU A 30 6.11 -10.49 5.07
C GLU A 30 5.86 -9.42 4.00
N PRO A 31 6.92 -8.91 3.34
CA PRO A 31 6.73 -7.94 2.27
C PRO A 31 5.98 -8.63 1.14
N VAL A 32 4.68 -8.35 1.04
CA VAL A 32 3.83 -8.80 -0.06
C VAL A 32 4.34 -8.12 -1.32
N VAL A 33 5.28 -8.78 -2.01
CA VAL A 33 5.83 -8.28 -3.26
C VAL A 33 4.69 -8.16 -4.27
N PRO A 34 4.36 -6.96 -4.78
CA PRO A 34 3.35 -6.82 -5.83
C PRO A 34 3.89 -7.51 -7.06
N THR A 35 3.26 -8.61 -7.48
CA THR A 35 3.75 -9.51 -8.54
C THR A 35 3.80 -8.86 -9.93
N GLY A 36 3.34 -7.61 -10.07
CA GLY A 36 3.53 -6.77 -11.25
C GLY A 36 4.89 -6.06 -11.35
N ILE A 37 5.63 -5.87 -10.24
CA ILE A 37 6.93 -5.15 -10.26
C ILE A 37 8.08 -6.03 -10.81
N GLY A 38 7.79 -7.28 -11.16
CA GLY A 38 8.79 -8.29 -11.52
C GLY A 38 9.78 -7.85 -12.59
N SER A 39 9.31 -7.41 -13.76
CA SER A 39 10.14 -7.25 -14.98
C SER A 39 11.34 -6.31 -14.80
N ALA A 40 11.13 -5.07 -14.35
CA ALA A 40 12.23 -4.13 -14.10
C ALA A 40 13.22 -4.66 -13.04
N ALA A 41 12.69 -5.29 -11.99
CA ALA A 41 13.50 -5.82 -10.90
C ALA A 41 14.38 -7.04 -11.28
N ILE A 42 14.06 -7.80 -12.35
CA ILE A 42 14.94 -8.86 -12.86
C ILE A 42 16.00 -8.36 -13.85
N ASP A 43 15.68 -7.36 -14.67
CA ASP A 43 16.62 -6.82 -15.66
C ASP A 43 17.68 -5.88 -15.03
N GLY A 44 17.42 -5.40 -13.81
CA GLY A 44 18.35 -4.62 -12.99
C GLY A 44 18.19 -3.10 -13.12
N ASP A 45 17.36 -2.64 -14.06
CA ASP A 45 17.00 -1.23 -14.23
C ASP A 45 16.12 -0.72 -13.06
N PRO A 46 16.19 0.58 -12.73
CA PRO A 46 15.46 1.14 -11.60
C PRO A 46 13.98 1.37 -11.93
N ILE A 47 13.10 0.73 -11.16
CA ILE A 47 11.64 0.72 -11.34
C ILE A 47 11.09 2.15 -11.38
N THR A 48 10.26 2.45 -12.38
CA THR A 48 9.72 3.80 -12.61
C THR A 48 8.39 4.06 -11.88
N ILE A 49 7.93 5.31 -11.90
CA ILE A 49 6.65 5.70 -11.29
C ILE A 49 5.48 5.16 -12.12
N GLY A 50 5.60 5.09 -13.45
CA GLY A 50 4.64 4.42 -14.34
C GLY A 50 4.52 2.92 -14.07
N GLU A 51 5.64 2.22 -13.96
CA GLU A 51 5.66 0.79 -13.63
C GLU A 51 5.08 0.51 -12.24
N ALA A 52 5.38 1.36 -11.25
CA ALA A 52 4.80 1.25 -9.91
C ALA A 52 3.28 1.52 -9.89
N LEU A 53 2.77 2.35 -10.81
CA LEU A 53 1.34 2.57 -11.02
C LEU A 53 0.66 1.40 -11.74
N GLU A 54 1.29 0.80 -12.74
CA GLU A 54 0.78 -0.42 -13.40
C GLU A 54 0.77 -1.62 -12.43
N ALA A 55 1.82 -1.78 -11.62
CA ALA A 55 1.83 -2.76 -10.54
C ALA A 55 0.72 -2.50 -9.50
N ALA A 56 0.40 -1.23 -9.21
CA ALA A 56 -0.76 -0.88 -8.39
C ALA A 56 -2.09 -1.26 -9.08
N ALA A 57 -2.20 -1.11 -10.41
CA ALA A 57 -3.36 -1.54 -11.18
C ALA A 57 -3.61 -3.05 -11.02
N ILE A 58 -2.56 -3.86 -11.13
CA ILE A 58 -2.58 -5.32 -10.96
C ILE A 58 -2.91 -5.69 -9.51
N ALA A 59 -2.24 -5.08 -8.53
CA ALA A 59 -2.41 -5.39 -7.11
C ALA A 59 -3.79 -4.95 -6.55
N ALA A 60 -4.37 -3.88 -7.08
CA ALA A 60 -5.69 -3.38 -6.69
C ALA A 60 -6.83 -4.17 -7.35
N GLY A 61 -6.60 -4.75 -8.53
CA GLY A 61 -7.59 -5.53 -9.29
C GLY A 61 -8.92 -4.79 -9.46
N ASN A 62 -10.02 -5.41 -9.00
CA ASN A 62 -11.38 -4.85 -9.13
C ASN A 62 -11.72 -3.72 -8.12
N LYS A 63 -10.73 -3.11 -7.45
CA LYS A 63 -10.94 -1.93 -6.58
C LYS A 63 -11.40 -0.72 -7.42
N ALA A 64 -12.54 -0.15 -7.02
CA ALA A 64 -13.04 1.10 -7.60
C ALA A 64 -12.23 2.30 -7.09
N VAL A 65 -11.89 3.24 -7.98
CA VAL A 65 -11.12 4.45 -7.64
C VAL A 65 -11.89 5.32 -6.66
N ASP A 66 -11.27 5.72 -5.55
CA ASP A 66 -11.80 6.73 -4.62
C ASP A 66 -10.99 8.05 -4.62
N GLN A 67 -11.37 9.02 -3.78
CA GLN A 67 -10.74 10.35 -3.76
C GLN A 67 -9.31 10.33 -3.16
N ASN A 68 -8.99 9.35 -2.31
CA ASN A 68 -7.63 9.13 -1.82
C ASN A 68 -6.76 8.52 -2.92
N ASP A 69 -7.27 7.52 -3.64
CA ASP A 69 -6.60 6.94 -4.81
C ASP A 69 -6.28 8.03 -5.85
N ALA A 70 -7.26 8.86 -6.18
CA ALA A 70 -7.09 9.94 -7.15
C ALA A 70 -6.09 11.01 -6.68
N ALA A 71 -5.99 11.27 -5.37
CA ALA A 71 -4.95 12.13 -4.81
C ALA A 71 -3.55 11.50 -4.91
N ALA A 72 -3.45 10.19 -4.66
CA ALA A 72 -2.21 9.41 -4.76
C ALA A 72 -1.67 9.39 -6.20
N ILE A 73 -2.51 9.06 -7.19
CA ILE A 73 -2.17 9.04 -8.62
C ILE A 73 -1.77 10.44 -9.10
N ARG A 74 -2.50 11.48 -8.67
CA ARG A 74 -2.17 12.89 -8.93
C ARG A 74 -0.79 13.27 -8.36
N ALA A 75 -0.44 12.82 -7.17
CA ALA A 75 0.88 13.04 -6.60
C ALA A 75 1.96 12.28 -7.39
N ALA A 76 1.69 11.05 -7.83
CA ALA A 76 2.61 10.25 -8.63
C ALA A 76 2.92 10.90 -9.99
N GLU A 77 1.93 11.38 -10.75
CA GLU A 77 2.16 12.07 -12.03
C GLU A 77 2.98 13.37 -11.86
N ILE A 78 2.72 14.13 -10.79
CA ILE A 78 3.51 15.33 -10.43
C ILE A 78 4.96 14.94 -10.09
N ARG A 79 5.18 13.79 -9.44
CA ARG A 79 6.53 13.28 -9.17
C ARG A 79 7.25 12.79 -10.43
N ALA A 80 6.56 12.06 -11.32
CA ALA A 80 7.11 11.52 -12.56
C ALA A 80 7.59 12.63 -13.51
N SER A 81 6.72 13.61 -13.75
CA SER A 81 7.01 14.77 -14.61
C SER A 81 8.03 15.76 -14.02
N GLY A 82 8.14 15.83 -12.68
CA GLY A 82 8.86 16.90 -11.99
C GLY A 82 8.21 18.28 -12.11
N GLU A 83 7.01 18.37 -12.72
CA GLU A 83 6.24 19.60 -12.81
C GLU A 83 5.58 19.97 -11.47
N LYS A 84 4.92 21.13 -11.40
CA LYS A 84 4.17 21.59 -10.21
C LYS A 84 2.67 21.25 -10.27
N SER A 85 2.24 20.56 -11.31
CA SER A 85 0.85 20.33 -11.67
C SER A 85 0.68 19.08 -12.53
N VAL A 86 -0.46 18.42 -12.39
CA VAL A 86 -0.96 17.38 -13.32
C VAL A 86 -1.12 17.99 -14.71
N ARG A 87 -0.82 17.22 -15.75
CA ARG A 87 -1.05 17.63 -17.14
C ARG A 87 -2.54 17.52 -17.47
N SER A 88 -3.08 18.48 -18.22
CA SER A 88 -4.45 18.37 -18.73
C SER A 88 -4.59 17.16 -19.66
N GLY A 89 -5.56 16.28 -19.38
CA GLY A 89 -5.70 14.96 -19.99
C GLY A 89 -4.83 13.85 -19.36
N GLY A 90 -4.13 14.13 -18.26
CA GLY A 90 -3.26 13.18 -17.57
C GLY A 90 -3.99 12.07 -16.81
N VAL A 91 -3.21 11.10 -16.32
CA VAL A 91 -3.70 9.95 -15.54
C VAL A 91 -4.33 10.43 -14.22
N GLY A 92 -3.72 11.43 -13.58
CA GLY A 92 -4.22 12.04 -12.34
C GLY A 92 -5.52 12.84 -12.52
N GLU A 93 -5.73 13.49 -13.67
CA GLU A 93 -7.00 14.17 -13.96
C GLU A 93 -8.11 13.15 -14.26
N THR A 94 -7.79 12.11 -15.02
CA THR A 94 -8.71 11.01 -15.33
C THR A 94 -9.10 10.25 -14.04
N ALA A 95 -8.16 10.03 -13.12
CA ALA A 95 -8.43 9.47 -11.81
C ALA A 95 -9.38 10.35 -10.96
N GLN A 96 -9.22 11.68 -10.98
CA GLN A 96 -10.12 12.60 -10.27
C GLN A 96 -11.53 12.64 -10.89
N ALA A 97 -11.66 12.56 -12.22
CA ALA A 97 -12.95 12.39 -12.88
C ALA A 97 -13.61 11.05 -12.49
N ALA A 98 -12.85 9.95 -12.50
CA ALA A 98 -13.31 8.62 -12.10
C ALA A 98 -13.77 8.56 -10.64
N ALA A 99 -12.98 9.09 -9.70
CA ALA A 99 -13.35 9.15 -8.28
C ALA A 99 -14.61 10.01 -8.03
N THR A 100 -14.79 11.09 -8.79
CA THR A 100 -15.97 11.96 -8.70
C THR A 100 -17.21 11.23 -9.23
N PHE A 101 -17.12 10.59 -10.41
CA PHE A 101 -18.17 9.74 -10.96
C PHE A 101 -18.55 8.60 -10.00
N ASN A 102 -17.55 7.88 -9.47
CA ASN A 102 -17.72 6.78 -8.54
C ASN A 102 -18.42 7.17 -7.24
N SER A 103 -18.32 8.43 -6.80
CA SER A 103 -19.05 8.93 -5.62
C SER A 103 -20.57 9.00 -5.81
N HIS A 104 -21.03 9.17 -7.06
CA HIS A 104 -22.44 9.22 -7.42
C HIS A 104 -23.01 7.86 -7.84
N VAL A 105 -22.15 6.89 -8.19
CA VAL A 105 -22.52 5.57 -8.69
C VAL A 105 -22.74 4.58 -7.55
N LYS A 106 -23.97 4.07 -7.41
CA LYS A 106 -24.34 3.12 -6.34
C LYS A 106 -23.94 1.66 -6.60
N ARG A 107 -23.85 1.22 -7.87
CA ARG A 107 -23.48 -0.17 -8.21
C ARG A 107 -21.96 -0.26 -8.41
N ASN A 108 -21.28 -1.06 -7.59
CA ASN A 108 -19.82 -1.21 -7.67
C ASN A 108 -19.33 -1.82 -9.01
N GLN A 109 -20.20 -2.46 -9.77
CA GLN A 109 -19.91 -2.94 -11.13
C GLN A 109 -19.68 -1.76 -12.11
N ASP A 110 -20.57 -0.76 -12.09
CA ASP A 110 -20.54 0.41 -12.98
C ASP A 110 -19.39 1.40 -12.67
N LYS A 111 -18.76 1.29 -11.49
CA LYS A 111 -17.67 2.18 -11.08
C LYS A 111 -16.40 1.94 -11.89
N THR A 112 -15.70 3.00 -12.28
CA THR A 112 -14.36 2.91 -12.87
C THR A 112 -13.38 2.32 -11.85
N LYS A 113 -12.56 1.36 -12.26
CA LYS A 113 -11.58 0.66 -11.44
C LYS A 113 -10.18 1.26 -11.57
N LEU A 114 -9.30 0.91 -10.65
CA LEU A 114 -7.88 1.30 -10.74
C LEU A 114 -7.19 0.70 -11.97
N SER A 115 -7.56 -0.52 -12.37
CA SER A 115 -7.16 -1.11 -13.66
C SER A 115 -7.44 -0.17 -14.83
N ASP A 116 -8.67 0.33 -14.94
CA ASP A 116 -9.17 1.07 -16.10
C ASP A 116 -8.42 2.40 -16.31
N ILE A 117 -7.81 2.95 -15.24
CA ILE A 117 -7.03 4.17 -15.24
C ILE A 117 -5.53 3.87 -15.43
N LEU A 118 -4.99 2.92 -14.66
CA LEU A 118 -3.56 2.71 -14.47
C LEU A 118 -2.92 1.61 -15.36
N THR A 119 -3.70 0.86 -16.14
CA THR A 119 -3.15 0.11 -17.29
C THR A 119 -2.39 1.09 -18.21
N ASP A 120 -1.22 0.71 -18.72
CA ASP A 120 -0.35 1.54 -19.57
C ASP A 120 0.05 2.91 -18.95
N ALA A 121 0.16 3.00 -17.61
CA ALA A 121 0.53 4.26 -16.95
C ALA A 121 1.94 4.74 -17.34
N SER A 122 2.88 3.84 -17.63
CA SER A 122 4.21 4.16 -18.16
C SER A 122 4.14 4.87 -19.52
N GLU A 123 3.31 4.39 -20.46
CA GLU A 123 3.10 5.04 -21.76
C GLU A 123 2.33 6.37 -21.66
N LYS A 124 1.43 6.49 -20.67
CA LYS A 124 0.61 7.69 -20.45
C LYS A 124 1.37 8.83 -19.75
N LEU A 125 2.48 8.55 -19.09
CA LEU A 125 3.35 9.56 -18.47
C LEU A 125 4.31 10.13 -19.53
N SER A 126 4.15 11.40 -19.88
CA SER A 126 5.00 12.06 -20.90
C SER A 126 6.47 12.20 -20.50
N VAL A 127 6.76 12.08 -19.20
CA VAL A 127 8.09 11.91 -18.61
C VAL A 127 7.89 10.99 -17.41
N ASP A 128 8.72 9.96 -17.31
CA ASP A 128 8.76 9.03 -16.18
C ASP A 128 10.19 8.93 -15.64
N LYS A 129 10.33 8.51 -14.37
CA LYS A 129 11.60 8.43 -13.66
C LYS A 129 11.56 7.32 -12.60
N ALA A 130 12.74 6.88 -12.17
CA ALA A 130 12.88 5.97 -11.04
C ALA A 130 12.13 6.48 -9.79
N VAL A 131 11.42 5.57 -9.11
CA VAL A 131 10.76 5.85 -7.82
C VAL A 131 11.81 6.05 -6.73
N THR A 132 11.76 7.18 -6.02
CA THR A 132 12.53 7.39 -4.78
C THR A 132 11.64 7.26 -3.55
N LYS A 133 12.26 7.14 -2.36
CA LYS A 133 11.53 7.06 -1.09
C LYS A 133 10.69 8.31 -0.84
N GLU A 134 11.21 9.48 -1.20
CA GLU A 134 10.54 10.77 -1.08
C GLU A 134 9.32 10.87 -2.00
N ASP A 135 9.31 10.18 -3.14
CA ASP A 135 8.12 10.08 -4.00
C ASP A 135 7.04 9.21 -3.35
N ALA A 136 7.44 8.03 -2.85
CA ALA A 136 6.52 7.11 -2.17
C ALA A 136 5.90 7.74 -0.91
N ASP A 137 6.70 8.41 -0.07
CA ASP A 137 6.23 9.12 1.13
C ASP A 137 5.29 10.29 0.76
N ALA A 138 5.54 10.99 -0.35
CA ALA A 138 4.67 12.06 -0.84
C ALA A 138 3.34 11.53 -1.39
N VAL A 139 3.36 10.41 -2.11
CA VAL A 139 2.15 9.72 -2.60
C VAL A 139 1.34 9.15 -1.43
N TYR A 140 1.99 8.54 -0.43
CA TYR A 140 1.34 8.11 0.81
C TYR A 140 0.65 9.28 1.53
N ALA A 141 1.34 10.42 1.70
CA ALA A 141 0.80 11.61 2.35
C ALA A 141 -0.44 12.17 1.63
N ALA A 142 -0.54 11.98 0.31
CA ALA A 142 -1.71 12.28 -0.51
C ALA A 142 -2.82 11.22 -0.40
N GLU A 143 -2.49 9.92 -0.40
CA GLU A 143 -3.47 8.84 -0.22
C GLU A 143 -4.14 8.88 1.17
N VAL A 144 -3.47 9.38 2.21
CA VAL A 144 -4.11 9.60 3.53
C VAL A 144 -4.68 11.02 3.70
N GLN A 145 -4.87 11.80 2.62
CA GLN A 145 -5.25 13.21 2.74
C GLN A 145 -6.74 13.44 3.00
N PHE A 146 -7.66 12.72 2.35
CA PHE A 146 -9.10 12.87 2.62
C PHE A 146 -9.53 12.07 3.86
N THR A 147 -8.92 10.91 4.12
CA THR A 147 -9.09 10.16 5.39
C THR A 147 -8.82 11.04 6.60
N ARG A 148 -7.74 11.84 6.59
CA ARG A 148 -7.42 12.81 7.66
C ARG A 148 -8.37 14.02 7.74
N ARG A 149 -9.28 14.21 6.78
CA ARG A 149 -10.15 15.40 6.70
C ARG A 149 -11.59 15.16 7.17
N GLY A 150 -12.01 13.91 7.41
CA GLY A 150 -13.18 13.62 8.26
C GLY A 150 -14.15 12.49 7.85
N GLU A 151 -13.89 11.72 6.78
CA GLU A 151 -14.89 10.79 6.21
C GLU A 151 -14.40 9.34 6.01
N ALA A 152 -13.68 8.76 7.00
CA ALA A 152 -13.51 7.32 7.12
C ALA A 152 -13.11 6.91 8.55
N GLU A 153 -13.51 5.72 8.99
CA GLU A 153 -12.95 5.08 10.19
C GLU A 153 -11.50 4.62 9.92
N GLU A 154 -10.64 4.75 10.94
CA GLU A 154 -9.26 4.25 11.03
C GLU A 154 -8.40 4.26 9.75
N GLY A 155 -7.89 5.45 9.39
CA GLY A 155 -6.45 5.78 9.51
C GLY A 155 -5.36 4.92 8.85
N VAL A 156 -5.68 3.80 8.20
CA VAL A 156 -4.74 2.82 7.65
C VAL A 156 -4.75 2.92 6.12
N ALA A 157 -3.57 2.95 5.49
CA ALA A 157 -3.49 2.84 4.04
C ALA A 157 -4.00 1.47 3.59
N LYS A 158 -4.98 1.45 2.68
CA LYS A 158 -5.67 0.23 2.25
C LYS A 158 -4.66 -0.72 1.60
N PRO A 159 -4.57 -2.00 1.99
CA PRO A 159 -3.79 -3.00 1.27
C PRO A 159 -4.20 -3.03 -0.21
N GLY A 160 -3.22 -3.03 -1.13
CA GLY A 160 -3.49 -2.79 -2.57
C GLY A 160 -3.73 -1.31 -2.93
N GLY A 161 -3.24 -0.38 -2.10
CA GLY A 161 -3.19 1.05 -2.39
C GLY A 161 -2.07 1.45 -3.36
N VAL A 162 -2.15 2.67 -3.88
CA VAL A 162 -1.16 3.20 -4.84
C VAL A 162 0.19 3.44 -4.15
N SER A 163 0.16 4.00 -2.95
CA SER A 163 1.33 4.22 -2.11
C SER A 163 2.04 2.92 -1.69
N ALA A 164 1.33 1.79 -1.56
CA ALA A 164 1.94 0.51 -1.21
C ALA A 164 2.86 -0.04 -2.33
N SER A 165 2.41 0.12 -3.58
CA SER A 165 3.19 -0.28 -4.76
C SER A 165 4.39 0.66 -4.98
N MET A 166 4.17 1.98 -4.86
CA MET A 166 5.22 2.99 -4.84
C MET A 166 6.28 2.75 -3.75
N ALA A 167 5.85 2.40 -2.54
CA ALA A 167 6.77 2.11 -1.43
C ALA A 167 7.59 0.84 -1.68
N THR A 168 7.02 -0.17 -2.34
CA THR A 168 7.77 -1.38 -2.69
C THR A 168 8.76 -1.11 -3.83
N ALA A 169 8.36 -0.38 -4.87
CA ALA A 169 9.27 0.08 -5.92
C ALA A 169 10.43 0.90 -5.36
N ALA A 170 10.16 1.88 -4.49
CA ALA A 170 11.17 2.66 -3.80
C ALA A 170 12.12 1.82 -2.95
N ASN A 171 11.63 0.78 -2.27
CA ASN A 171 12.46 -0.11 -1.46
C ASN A 171 13.32 -1.05 -2.31
N LEU A 172 12.85 -1.49 -3.48
CA LEU A 172 13.61 -2.29 -4.45
C LEU A 172 14.70 -1.44 -5.13
N ASN A 173 14.37 -0.20 -5.50
CA ASN A 173 15.33 0.80 -6.00
C ASN A 173 16.38 1.25 -4.96
N GLN A 174 16.29 0.79 -3.71
CA GLN A 174 17.30 0.97 -2.66
C GLN A 174 18.06 -0.34 -2.35
N GLN A 175 17.82 -1.42 -3.11
CA GLN A 175 18.45 -2.73 -2.97
C GLN A 175 19.27 -3.15 -4.21
N ASN A 176 19.02 -2.53 -5.37
CA ASN A 176 19.92 -2.52 -6.54
C ASN A 176 21.00 -1.43 -6.40
#